data_AF-A0A2A4T805-F1
#
_entry.id   AF-A0A2A4T805-F1
#
_cell.length_a   1.000
_cell.length_b   1.000
_cell.length_c   1.000
_cell.angle_alpha   90.00
_cell.angle_beta   90.00
_cell.angle_gamma   90.00
#
_symmetry.space_group_name_H-M   'P 1'
#
loop_
_entity.id
_entity.type
_entity.pdbx_description
1 polymer ?
#
loop_
_entity_poly.entity_id
_entity_poly.type
_entity_poly.pdbx_seq_one_letter_code
_entity_poly.pdbx_strand_id
1 'polypeptide(L)' 'MFGKIKNFLSDVRNEFKKVTWPTREQTIKQTGAVLVITGIISVFLGIIDVGLSELVKQIIG' A
#
# COMPACT_ATOMS: atom_id res chain seq x y z
N MET A 1 38.04 -11.78 13.07
CA MET A 1 36.69 -11.16 13.15
C MET A 1 36.22 -10.57 11.82
N PHE A 2 37.02 -9.79 11.10
CA PHE A 2 36.62 -9.14 9.82
C PHE A 2 36.25 -10.09 8.67
N GLY A 3 36.82 -11.31 8.60
CA GLY A 3 36.47 -12.29 7.55
C GLY A 3 35.05 -12.85 7.64
N LYS A 4 34.47 -12.96 8.85
CA LYS A 4 33.09 -13.45 9.04
C LYS A 4 32.06 -12.46 8.49
N ILE A 5 32.28 -11.16 8.69
CA ILE A 5 31.39 -10.09 8.21
C ILE A 5 31.39 -10.03 6.68
N LYS A 6 32.56 -10.19 6.03
CA LYS A 6 32.65 -10.21 4.57
C LYS A 6 31.89 -11.38 3.95
N ASN A 7 31.96 -12.56 4.58
CA ASN A 7 31.18 -13.72 4.16
C ASN A 7 29.68 -13.50 4.40
N PHE A 8 29.29 -12.93 5.55
CA PHE A 8 27.90 -12.61 5.88
C PHE A 8 27.26 -11.65 4.86
N LEU A 9 27.97 -10.58 4.45
CA LEU A 9 27.48 -9.68 3.40
C LEU A 9 27.38 -10.36 2.02
N SER A 10 28.29 -11.28 1.72
CA SER A 10 28.23 -12.07 0.48
C SER A 10 27.02 -13.01 0.47
N ASP A 11 26.74 -13.66 1.59
CA ASP A 11 25.61 -14.57 1.75
C ASP A 11 24.28 -13.82 1.69
N VAL A 12 24.18 -12.68 2.38
CA VAL A 12 23.02 -11.77 2.28
C VAL A 12 22.80 -11.33 0.84
N ARG A 13 23.86 -10.92 0.11
CA ARG A 13 23.73 -10.54 -1.30
C ARG A 13 23.24 -11.68 -2.19
N ASN A 14 23.57 -12.93 -1.86
CA ASN A 14 23.09 -14.11 -2.58
C ASN A 14 21.63 -14.46 -2.23
N GLU A 15 21.18 -14.25 -0.99
CA GLU A 15 19.77 -14.39 -0.60
C GLU A 15 18.90 -13.28 -1.20
N PHE A 16 19.39 -12.05 -1.24
CA PHE A 16 18.70 -10.92 -1.89
C PHE A 16 18.50 -11.15 -3.40
N LYS A 17 19.31 -12.00 -4.05
CA LYS A 17 19.07 -12.43 -5.45
C LYS A 17 17.98 -13.49 -5.58
N LYS A 18 17.69 -14.25 -4.51
CA LYS A 18 16.55 -15.17 -4.43
C LYS A 18 15.23 -14.46 -4.14
N VAL A 19 15.28 -13.18 -3.75
CA VAL A 19 14.09 -12.33 -3.66
C VAL A 19 13.55 -12.13 -5.06
N THR A 20 12.53 -12.90 -5.41
CA THR A 20 11.78 -12.79 -6.64
C THR A 20 11.00 -11.48 -6.59
N TRP A 21 11.61 -10.40 -7.10
CA TRP A 21 10.90 -9.15 -7.27
C TRP A 21 9.75 -9.36 -8.26
N PRO A 22 8.54 -8.88 -7.92
CA PRO A 22 7.42 -8.96 -8.83
C PRO A 22 7.79 -8.27 -10.14
N THR A 23 7.40 -8.87 -11.27
CA THR A 23 7.61 -8.24 -12.58
C THR A 23 6.87 -6.90 -12.62
N ARG A 24 7.43 -5.92 -13.34
CA ARG A 24 6.87 -4.56 -13.41
C ARG A 24 5.38 -4.54 -13.76
N GLU A 25 4.94 -5.48 -14.58
CA GLU A 25 3.54 -5.65 -14.96
C GLU A 25 2.63 -6.06 -13.79
N GLN A 26 3.09 -6.99 -12.93
CA GLN A 26 2.32 -7.41 -11.74
C GLN A 26 2.18 -6.26 -10.75
N THR A 27 3.25 -5.46 -10.59
CA THR A 27 3.24 -4.30 -9.70
C THR A 27 2.23 -3.26 -10.18
N ILE A 28 2.22 -2.95 -11.48
CA ILE A 28 1.26 -1.98 -12.07
C ILE A 28 -0.18 -2.50 -11.96
N LYS A 29 -0.43 -3.78 -12.23
CA LYS A 29 -1.77 -4.39 -12.09
C LYS A 29 -2.27 -4.31 -10.65
N GLN A 30 -1.41 -4.62 -9.67
CA GLN A 30 -1.76 -4.56 -8.26
C GLN A 30 -2.01 -3.12 -7.79
N THR A 31 -1.16 -2.17 -8.17
CA THR A 31 -1.37 -0.75 -7.84
C THR A 31 -2.63 -0.19 -8.51
N GLY A 32 -2.93 -0.59 -9.75
CA GLY A 32 -4.15 -0.20 -10.45
C GLY A 32 -5.42 -0.70 -9.74
N ALA A 33 -5.43 -1.96 -9.28
CA ALA A 33 -6.55 -2.51 -8.51
C ALA A 33 -6.76 -1.76 -7.19
N VAL A 34 -5.67 -1.43 -6.47
CA VAL A 34 -5.73 -0.64 -5.23
C VAL A 34 -6.34 0.74 -5.49
N LEU A 35 -5.90 1.46 -6.53
CA LEU A 35 -6.43 2.79 -6.88
C LEU A 35 -7.94 2.76 -7.13
N VAL A 36 -8.43 1.73 -7.84
CA VAL A 36 -9.87 1.56 -8.10
C VAL A 36 -10.63 1.34 -6.79
N ILE A 37 -10.17 0.42 -5.95
CA ILE A 37 -10.84 0.09 -4.68
C ILE A 37 -10.85 1.29 -3.74
N THR A 38 -9.70 1.96 -3.56
CA THR A 38 -9.61 3.15 -2.71
C THR A 38 -10.47 4.29 -3.25
N GLY A 39 -10.56 4.47 -4.57
CA GLY A 39 -11.44 5.47 -5.19
C GLY A 39 -12.92 5.21 -4.94
N ILE A 40 -13.37 3.95 -4.96
CA ILE A 40 -14.76 3.60 -4.64
C ILE A 40 -15.05 3.87 -3.16
N ILE A 41 -14.14 3.45 -2.28
CA ILE A 41 -14.29 3.64 -0.82
C ILE A 41 -14.30 5.13 -0.47
N SER A 42 -13.43 5.94 -1.07
CA SER A 42 -13.37 7.38 -0.78
C SER A 42 -14.64 8.11 -1.20
N VAL A 43 -15.23 7.74 -2.35
CA VAL A 43 -16.51 8.30 -2.79
C VAL A 43 -17.63 7.89 -1.83
N PHE A 44 -17.69 6.62 -1.44
CA PHE A 44 -18.70 6.13 -0.51
C PHE A 44 -18.62 6.83 0.86
N LEU A 45 -17.42 6.91 1.43
CA LEU A 45 -17.19 7.63 2.69
C LEU A 45 -17.53 9.12 2.55
N GLY A 46 -17.12 9.77 1.46
CA GLY A 46 -17.44 11.18 1.23
C GLY A 46 -18.94 11.47 1.17
N ILE A 47 -19.74 10.56 0.59
CA ILE A 47 -21.21 10.68 0.60
C ILE A 47 -21.74 10.58 2.04
N ILE A 48 -21.23 9.64 2.82
CA ILE A 48 -21.63 9.46 4.22
C ILE A 48 -21.24 10.67 5.06
N ASP A 49 -20.03 11.18 4.91
CA ASP A 49 -19.52 12.33 5.65
C ASP A 49 -20.38 13.58 5.38
N VAL A 50 -20.77 13.81 4.11
CA VAL A 50 -21.66 14.92 3.74
C VAL A 50 -23.07 14.70 4.30
N GLY A 51 -23.64 13.50 4.13
CA GLY A 51 -25.00 13.19 4.61
C GLY A 51 -25.12 13.29 6.13
N LEU A 52 -24.12 12.81 6.87
CA LEU A 52 -24.06 12.98 8.33
C LEU A 52 -23.83 14.44 8.71
N SER A 53 -22.96 15.18 8.01
CA SER A 53 -22.71 16.59 8.30
C SER A 53 -23.97 17.45 8.15
N GLU A 54 -24.81 17.17 7.17
CA GLU A 54 -26.09 17.85 6.98
C GLU A 54 -27.11 17.48 8.07
N LEU A 55 -27.22 16.20 8.43
CA LEU A 55 -28.08 15.75 9.53
C LEU A 55 -27.67 16.37 10.87
N VAL A 56 -26.37 16.40 11.16
CA VAL A 56 -25.82 17.00 12.38
C VAL A 56 -26.09 18.51 12.40
N LYS A 57 -25.97 19.20 11.27
CA LYS A 57 -26.34 20.62 11.15
C LYS A 57 -27.82 20.88 11.44
N GLN A 58 -28.73 20.00 11.01
CA GLN A 58 -30.16 20.12 11.31
C GLN A 58 -30.52 19.82 12.76
N ILE A 59 -29.70 19.06 13.48
CA ILE A 59 -29.93 18.70 14.89
C ILE A 59 -29.33 19.74 15.85
N ILE A 60 -28.17 20.31 15.51
CA ILE A 60 -27.47 21.30 16.36
C ILE A 60 -27.86 22.75 16.02
N GLY A 61 -28.25 23.03 14.77
CA GLY A 61 -28.84 24.30 14.36
C GLY A 61 -30.34 24.33 14.59
#